data_AF-A0A9N7RKT9-F1
#
_entry.id   AF-A0A9N7RKT9-F1
#
_cell.length_a   1.000
_cell.length_b   1.000
_cell.length_c   1.000
_cell.angle_alpha   90.00
_cell.angle_beta   90.00
_cell.angle_gamma   90.00
#
_symmetry.space_group_name_H-M   'P 1'
#
loop_
_entity.id
_entity.type
_entity.pdbx_description
1 polymer ?
#
loop_
_entity_poly.entity_id
_entity_poly.type
_entity_poly.pdbx_seq_one_letter_code
_entity_poly.pdbx_strand_id
1 'polypeptide(L)'
;LTAEGYKFATVEACPVVPADNAPDQEKEEYARWKKADEMAKCYILASLSNVLQHQHQSMNTAADMLLNLKELFGHQSRAARQEAMRVLMNMTMQEGTPVREHVLAMMAQLNELEVLGAFIDGETQVDIVLQSLPKSFEQFRLNYNMNKMLMTLSELVAELKSAEGLFRQKTQAMAAQRGEASTFKAPM
;
A
#
# COMPACT_ATOMS: atom_id res chain seq x y z
N LEU A 1 18.75 -19.79 -11.01
CA LEU A 1 18.06 -19.06 -12.10
C LEU A 1 18.72 -17.69 -12.23
N THR A 2 19.11 -17.24 -13.43
CA THR A 2 19.46 -15.83 -13.65
C THR A 2 18.17 -15.00 -13.77
N ALA A 3 18.21 -13.69 -13.50
CA ALA A 3 17.04 -12.82 -13.59
C ALA A 3 16.38 -12.84 -14.99
N GLU A 4 17.17 -13.03 -16.05
CA GLU A 4 16.69 -13.16 -17.43
C GLU A 4 15.98 -14.50 -17.70
N GLY A 5 16.46 -15.60 -17.10
CA GLY A 5 15.82 -16.91 -17.23
C GLY A 5 14.45 -17.03 -16.53
N TYR A 6 14.17 -16.16 -15.56
CA TYR A 6 12.90 -16.12 -14.83
C TYR A 6 11.75 -15.56 -15.69
N LYS A 7 11.96 -14.42 -16.35
CA LYS A 7 10.95 -13.79 -17.22
C LYS A 7 10.54 -14.71 -18.38
N PHE A 8 11.51 -15.42 -18.94
CA PHE A 8 11.33 -16.30 -20.10
C PHE A 8 10.39 -17.48 -19.82
N ALA A 9 10.44 -18.08 -18.63
CA ALA A 9 9.67 -19.29 -18.32
C ALA A 9 8.28 -19.02 -17.72
N THR A 10 8.05 -17.87 -17.07
CA THR A 10 6.80 -17.60 -16.36
C THR A 10 5.84 -16.67 -17.10
N VAL A 11 6.28 -16.05 -18.20
CA VAL A 11 5.50 -15.04 -18.96
C VAL A 11 5.38 -15.40 -20.44
N GLU A 12 6.40 -16.03 -21.05
CA GLU A 12 6.36 -16.42 -22.45
C GLU A 12 5.62 -17.74 -22.64
N ALA A 13 4.85 -17.85 -23.73
CA ALA A 13 4.12 -19.05 -24.06
C ALA A 13 5.08 -20.23 -24.30
N CYS A 14 4.65 -21.44 -23.94
CA CYS A 14 5.41 -22.65 -24.22
C CYS A 14 5.76 -22.72 -25.72
N PRO A 15 7.05 -22.78 -26.09
CA PRO A 15 7.45 -22.89 -27.48
C PRO A 15 6.95 -24.22 -28.06
N VAL A 16 6.63 -24.21 -29.36
CA VAL A 16 6.20 -25.42 -30.07
C VAL A 16 7.32 -26.45 -30.00
N VAL A 17 6.96 -27.70 -29.71
CA VAL A 17 7.91 -28.81 -29.72
C VAL A 17 8.56 -28.90 -31.11
N PRO A 18 9.88 -28.74 -31.23
CA PRO A 18 10.56 -28.80 -32.52
C PRO A 18 10.39 -30.17 -33.16
N ALA A 19 10.22 -30.22 -34.48
CA ALA A 19 10.22 -31.47 -35.23
C ALA A 19 11.61 -32.12 -35.25
N ASP A 20 11.68 -33.42 -35.53
CA ASP A 20 12.97 -34.16 -35.54
C ASP A 20 13.97 -33.58 -36.55
N ASN A 21 13.47 -32.97 -37.63
CA ASN A 21 14.26 -32.31 -38.67
C ASN A 21 14.44 -30.79 -38.46
N ALA A 22 13.98 -30.24 -37.34
CA ALA A 22 14.13 -28.82 -37.03
C ALA A 22 15.61 -28.43 -36.86
N PRO A 23 15.97 -27.16 -37.13
CA PRO A 23 17.31 -26.63 -36.88
C PRO A 23 17.76 -26.86 -35.44
N ASP A 24 19.05 -27.11 -35.24
CA ASP A 24 19.62 -27.32 -33.91
C ASP A 24 19.36 -26.13 -32.96
N GLN A 25 19.36 -24.92 -33.52
CA GLN A 25 19.03 -23.71 -32.77
C GLN A 25 17.60 -23.76 -32.16
N GLU A 26 16.59 -24.21 -32.90
CA GLU A 26 15.21 -24.31 -32.39
C GLU A 26 15.11 -25.37 -31.28
N LYS A 27 15.86 -26.47 -31.42
CA LYS A 27 15.93 -27.52 -30.40
C LYS A 27 16.62 -27.03 -29.13
N GLU A 28 17.69 -26.26 -29.26
CA GLU A 28 18.40 -25.64 -28.14
C GLU A 28 17.52 -24.61 -27.41
N GLU A 29 16.79 -23.78 -28.15
CA GLU A 29 15.85 -22.79 -27.59
C GLU A 29 14.73 -23.47 -26.79
N TYR A 30 14.10 -24.51 -27.35
CA TYR A 30 13.09 -25.31 -26.66
C TYR A 30 13.65 -25.98 -25.40
N ALA A 31 14.84 -26.59 -25.48
CA ALA A 31 15.48 -27.23 -24.34
C ALA A 31 15.82 -26.23 -23.22
N ARG A 32 16.28 -25.03 -23.61
CA ARG A 32 16.55 -23.93 -22.67
C ARG A 32 15.27 -23.47 -21.97
N TRP A 33 14.17 -23.30 -22.72
CA TRP A 33 12.86 -22.95 -22.16
C TRP A 33 12.39 -24.02 -21.16
N LYS A 34 12.40 -25.29 -21.56
CA LYS A 34 11.91 -26.41 -20.74
C LYS A 34 12.69 -26.53 -19.44
N LYS A 35 14.01 -26.38 -19.48
CA LYS A 35 14.85 -26.36 -18.27
C LYS A 35 14.49 -25.20 -17.35
N ALA A 36 14.22 -24.02 -17.89
CA ALA A 36 13.83 -22.86 -17.10
C ALA A 36 12.43 -23.05 -16.46
N ASP A 37 11.47 -23.61 -17.20
CA ASP A 37 10.15 -23.97 -16.71
C ASP A 37 10.22 -25.01 -15.58
N GLU A 38 10.94 -26.11 -15.76
CA GLU A 38 11.13 -27.14 -14.73
C GLU A 38 11.75 -26.56 -13.44
N MET A 39 12.76 -25.70 -13.57
CA MET A 39 13.33 -25.02 -12.41
C MET A 39 12.32 -24.08 -11.72
N ALA A 40 11.55 -23.30 -12.49
CA ALA A 40 10.53 -22.43 -11.94
C ALA A 40 9.44 -23.23 -11.21
N LYS A 41 8.99 -24.36 -11.77
CA LYS A 41 8.05 -25.29 -11.12
C LYS A 41 8.59 -25.77 -9.77
N CYS A 42 9.85 -26.18 -9.71
CA CYS A 42 10.49 -26.60 -8.46
C CYS A 42 10.48 -25.48 -7.40
N TYR A 43 10.81 -24.24 -7.78
CA TYR A 43 10.78 -23.11 -6.85
C TYR A 43 9.35 -22.80 -6.36
N ILE A 44 8.37 -22.81 -7.27
CA ILE A 44 6.97 -22.59 -6.91
C ILE A 44 6.50 -23.67 -5.93
N LEU A 45 6.66 -24.95 -6.29
CA LEU A 45 6.25 -26.09 -5.46
C LEU A 45 6.92 -26.08 -4.09
N ALA A 46 8.23 -25.75 -4.02
CA ALA A 46 8.96 -25.66 -2.75
C ALA A 46 8.48 -24.51 -1.86
N SER A 47 7.87 -23.48 -2.44
CA SER A 47 7.34 -22.32 -1.71
C SER A 47 5.88 -22.51 -1.26
N LEU A 48 5.20 -23.55 -1.74
CA LEU A 48 3.82 -23.85 -1.40
C LEU A 48 3.72 -24.71 -0.13
N SER A 49 2.60 -24.60 0.57
CA SER A 49 2.26 -25.55 1.65
C SER A 49 2.01 -26.94 1.07
N ASN A 50 2.17 -28.00 1.89
CA ASN A 50 2.02 -29.40 1.44
C ASN A 50 0.70 -29.66 0.68
N VAL A 51 -0.40 -29.03 1.12
CA VAL A 51 -1.72 -29.15 0.48
C VAL A 51 -1.71 -28.55 -0.93
N LEU A 52 -1.19 -27.33 -1.07
CA LEU A 52 -1.12 -26.64 -2.35
C LEU A 52 -0.09 -27.32 -3.28
N GLN A 53 1.03 -27.77 -2.73
CA GLN A 53 2.04 -28.52 -3.49
C GLN A 53 1.42 -29.77 -4.13
N HIS A 54 0.66 -30.56 -3.37
CA HIS A 54 -0.02 -31.74 -3.88
C HIS A 54 -1.05 -31.40 -4.98
N GLN A 55 -1.77 -30.29 -4.84
CA GLN A 55 -2.75 -29.84 -5.83
C GLN A 55 -2.09 -29.37 -7.13
N HIS A 56 -0.90 -28.78 -7.07
CA HIS A 56 -0.26 -28.13 -8.22
C HIS A 56 0.79 -29.03 -8.91
N GLN A 57 1.29 -30.09 -8.26
CA GLN A 57 2.38 -30.94 -8.80
C GLN A 57 2.10 -31.54 -10.19
N SER A 58 0.83 -31.75 -10.56
CA SER A 58 0.43 -32.31 -11.85
C SER A 58 0.25 -31.28 -12.96
N MET A 59 0.41 -29.98 -12.66
CA MET A 59 0.29 -28.93 -13.67
C MET A 59 1.47 -28.96 -14.64
N ASN A 60 1.20 -28.67 -15.91
CA ASN A 60 2.14 -28.87 -17.01
C ASN A 60 3.29 -27.86 -16.95
N THR A 61 2.99 -26.58 -16.76
CA THR A 61 3.98 -25.49 -16.77
C THR A 61 3.98 -24.69 -15.46
N ALA A 62 5.08 -23.98 -15.19
CA ALA A 62 5.15 -22.99 -14.10
C ALA A 62 4.13 -21.86 -14.30
N ALA A 63 3.88 -21.47 -15.55
CA ALA A 63 2.89 -20.47 -15.89
C ALA A 63 1.47 -20.89 -15.48
N ASP A 64 1.09 -22.15 -15.75
CA ASP A 64 -0.22 -22.69 -15.34
C ASP A 64 -0.37 -22.67 -13.80
N MET A 65 0.68 -23.05 -13.07
CA MET A 65 0.69 -22.99 -11.60
C MET A 65 0.47 -21.57 -11.09
N LEU A 66 1.19 -20.59 -11.64
CA LEU A 66 1.05 -19.18 -11.24
C LEU A 66 -0.33 -18.62 -11.59
N LEU A 67 -0.87 -18.98 -12.76
CA LEU A 67 -2.22 -18.56 -13.17
C LEU A 67 -3.29 -19.12 -12.24
N ASN A 68 -3.22 -20.40 -11.88
CA ASN A 68 -4.19 -21.00 -10.98
C ASN A 68 -4.08 -20.44 -9.56
N LEU A 69 -2.85 -20.25 -9.04
CA LEU A 69 -2.63 -19.57 -7.76
C LEU A 69 -3.22 -18.15 -7.77
N LYS A 70 -3.04 -17.42 -8.87
CA LYS A 70 -3.64 -16.10 -9.04
C LYS A 70 -5.17 -16.14 -9.11
N GLU A 71 -5.77 -17.18 -9.67
CA GLU A 71 -7.22 -17.36 -9.68
C GLU A 71 -7.76 -17.64 -8.26
N LEU A 72 -7.13 -18.57 -7.54
CA LEU A 72 -7.54 -18.99 -6.19
C LEU A 72 -7.40 -17.87 -5.15
N PHE A 73 -6.29 -17.11 -5.21
CA PHE A 73 -5.94 -16.13 -4.18
C PHE A 73 -6.09 -14.67 -4.65
N GLY A 74 -6.09 -14.40 -5.95
CA GLY A 74 -6.15 -13.04 -6.49
C GLY A 74 -7.49 -12.34 -6.27
N HIS A 75 -8.60 -13.09 -6.24
CA HIS A 75 -9.90 -12.51 -5.88
C HIS A 75 -9.98 -12.08 -4.42
N GLN A 76 -9.43 -12.88 -3.51
CA GLN A 76 -9.37 -12.55 -2.08
C GLN A 76 -8.51 -11.29 -1.86
N SER A 77 -7.38 -11.19 -2.55
CA SER A 77 -6.54 -9.98 -2.56
C SER A 77 -7.29 -8.75 -3.11
N ARG A 78 -8.11 -8.90 -4.16
CA ARG A 78 -8.90 -7.78 -4.70
C ARG A 78 -9.97 -7.29 -3.73
N ALA A 79 -10.73 -8.20 -3.12
CA ALA A 79 -11.77 -7.83 -2.16
C ALA A 79 -11.18 -7.16 -0.91
N ALA A 80 -10.11 -7.74 -0.35
CA ALA A 80 -9.38 -7.16 0.78
C ALA A 80 -8.84 -5.76 0.43
N ARG A 81 -8.28 -5.57 -0.77
CA ARG A 81 -7.77 -4.28 -1.22
C ARG A 81 -8.87 -3.24 -1.40
N GLN A 82 -10.04 -3.65 -1.91
CA GLN A 82 -11.20 -2.77 -2.02
C GLN A 82 -11.68 -2.32 -0.63
N GLU A 83 -11.70 -3.23 0.34
CA GLU A 83 -12.08 -2.90 1.71
C GLU A 83 -11.07 -1.97 2.39
N ALA A 84 -9.77 -2.25 2.30
CA ALA A 84 -8.72 -1.38 2.84
C ALA A 84 -8.78 0.03 2.21
N MET A 85 -9.00 0.11 0.89
CA MET A 85 -9.17 1.40 0.19
C MET A 85 -10.43 2.14 0.68
N ARG A 86 -11.54 1.41 0.86
CA ARG A 86 -12.79 1.97 1.39
C ARG A 86 -12.59 2.50 2.80
N VAL A 87 -11.90 1.76 3.67
CA VAL A 87 -11.58 2.20 5.04
C VAL A 87 -10.76 3.48 4.98
N LEU A 88 -9.62 3.47 4.28
CA LEU A 88 -8.71 4.62 4.15
C LEU A 88 -9.44 5.89 3.69
N MET A 89 -10.22 5.81 2.61
CA MET A 89 -10.92 6.97 2.03
C MET A 89 -12.03 7.52 2.93
N ASN A 90 -12.53 6.73 3.87
CA ASN A 90 -13.56 7.15 4.83
C ASN A 90 -12.97 7.56 6.19
N MET A 91 -11.67 7.43 6.40
CA MET A 91 -11.03 7.90 7.63
C MET A 91 -11.09 9.41 7.70
N THR A 92 -11.74 9.92 8.73
CA THR A 92 -11.75 11.34 9.08
C THR A 92 -11.41 11.47 10.55
N MET A 93 -10.52 12.40 10.86
CA MET A 93 -10.13 12.67 12.23
C MET A 93 -11.22 13.48 12.93
N GLN A 94 -11.61 13.07 14.13
CA GLN A 94 -12.58 13.81 14.94
C GLN A 94 -11.91 15.02 15.60
N GLU A 95 -12.62 16.15 15.66
CA GLU A 95 -12.14 17.36 16.35
C GLU A 95 -11.77 17.07 17.81
N GLY A 96 -10.61 17.56 18.24
CA GLY A 96 -10.12 17.41 19.61
C GLY A 96 -9.45 16.08 19.95
N THR A 97 -9.47 15.09 19.05
CA THR A 97 -8.71 13.83 19.23
C THR A 97 -7.22 14.02 18.92
N PRO A 98 -6.31 13.15 19.42
CA PRO A 98 -4.87 13.28 19.16
C PRO A 98 -4.51 13.04 17.69
N VAL A 99 -3.90 14.02 17.04
CA VAL A 99 -3.52 13.91 15.61
C VAL A 99 -2.56 12.76 15.32
N ARG A 100 -1.65 12.47 16.26
CA ARG A 100 -0.67 11.38 16.10
C ARG A 100 -1.33 10.02 15.97
N GLU A 101 -2.37 9.74 16.75
CA GLU A 101 -3.05 8.44 16.73
C GLU A 101 -3.78 8.24 15.42
N HIS A 102 -4.45 9.29 14.92
CA HIS A 102 -5.12 9.28 13.63
C HIS A 102 -4.16 9.00 12.47
N VAL A 103 -3.04 9.73 12.39
CA VAL A 103 -2.07 9.53 11.30
C VAL A 103 -1.44 8.13 11.34
N LEU A 104 -1.13 7.60 12.53
CA LEU A 104 -0.62 6.23 12.64
C LEU A 104 -1.64 5.18 12.17
N ALA A 105 -2.93 5.38 12.45
CA ALA A 105 -3.98 4.50 11.96
C ALA A 105 -4.09 4.55 10.42
N MET A 106 -3.94 5.73 9.81
CA MET A 106 -3.91 5.86 8.35
C MET A 106 -2.68 5.20 7.74
N MET A 107 -1.50 5.37 8.35
CA MET A 107 -0.27 4.69 7.93
C MET A 107 -0.44 3.17 7.94
N ALA A 108 -1.13 2.61 8.94
CA ALA A 108 -1.42 1.19 8.98
C ALA A 108 -2.28 0.74 7.78
N GLN A 109 -3.28 1.53 7.37
CA GLN A 109 -4.10 1.23 6.19
C GLN A 109 -3.34 1.39 4.87
N LEU A 110 -2.46 2.39 4.77
CA LEU A 110 -1.58 2.58 3.61
C LEU A 110 -0.62 1.39 3.45
N ASN A 111 -0.03 0.91 4.55
CA ASN A 111 0.81 -0.28 4.56
C ASN A 111 0.03 -1.54 4.18
N GLU A 112 -1.22 -1.69 4.67
CA GLU A 112 -2.08 -2.82 4.28
C GLU A 112 -2.36 -2.82 2.77
N LEU A 113 -2.64 -1.65 2.19
CA LEU A 113 -2.80 -1.51 0.74
C LEU A 113 -1.53 -1.93 -0.02
N GLU A 114 -0.36 -1.52 0.45
CA GLU A 114 0.93 -1.90 -0.16
C GLU A 114 1.14 -3.42 -0.13
N VAL A 115 0.89 -4.07 1.01
CA VAL A 115 0.94 -5.54 1.15
C VAL A 115 -0.03 -6.24 0.19
N LEU A 116 -1.19 -5.63 -0.06
CA LEU A 116 -2.19 -6.11 -1.03
C LEU A 116 -1.89 -5.69 -2.48
N GLY A 117 -0.71 -5.12 -2.74
CA GLY A 117 -0.23 -4.74 -4.07
C GLY A 117 -0.88 -3.47 -4.65
N ALA A 118 -1.46 -2.61 -3.81
CA ALA A 118 -1.86 -1.24 -4.15
C ALA A 118 -0.80 -0.25 -3.64
N PHE A 119 0.07 0.18 -4.54
CA PHE A 119 1.07 1.19 -4.24
C PHE A 119 0.47 2.59 -4.41
N ILE A 120 0.56 3.41 -3.36
CA ILE A 120 0.23 4.84 -3.39
C ILE A 120 1.55 5.58 -3.22
N ASP A 121 1.85 6.52 -4.12
CA ASP A 121 3.09 7.29 -4.03
C ASP A 121 3.10 8.20 -2.79
N GLY A 122 4.29 8.51 -2.26
CA GLY A 122 4.42 9.20 -0.98
C GLY A 122 3.76 10.58 -0.93
N GLU A 123 3.73 11.32 -2.03
CA GLU A 123 3.05 12.63 -2.10
C GLU A 123 1.54 12.45 -1.96
N THR A 124 0.95 11.51 -2.72
CA THR A 124 -0.45 11.16 -2.59
C THR A 124 -0.81 10.63 -1.19
N GLN A 125 0.08 9.87 -0.54
CA GLN A 125 -0.15 9.43 0.84
C GLN A 125 -0.28 10.62 1.81
N VAL A 126 0.58 11.62 1.66
CA VAL A 126 0.54 12.85 2.46
C VAL A 126 -0.73 13.64 2.20
N ASP A 127 -1.13 13.80 0.94
CA ASP A 127 -2.37 14.48 0.57
C ASP A 127 -3.60 13.80 1.18
N ILE A 128 -3.66 12.47 1.15
CA ILE A 128 -4.73 11.69 1.78
C ILE A 128 -4.80 11.99 3.29
N VAL A 129 -3.66 12.01 3.97
CA VAL A 129 -3.61 12.36 5.41
C VAL A 129 -4.10 13.79 5.63
N LEU A 130 -3.61 14.77 4.87
CA LEU A 130 -4.02 16.17 5.00
C LEU A 130 -5.53 16.37 4.80
N GLN A 131 -6.14 15.64 3.87
CA GLN A 131 -7.58 15.74 3.60
C GLN A 131 -8.46 15.10 4.66
N SER A 132 -7.93 14.14 5.43
CA SER A 132 -8.65 13.51 6.54
C SER A 132 -8.73 14.37 7.81
N LEU A 133 -7.90 15.42 7.90
CA LEU A 133 -7.83 16.29 9.07
C LEU A 133 -9.08 17.17 9.19
N PRO A 134 -9.47 17.54 10.42
CA PRO A 134 -10.68 18.31 10.63
C PRO A 134 -10.43 19.80 10.34
N LYS A 135 -11.50 20.60 10.34
CA LYS A 135 -11.45 22.02 9.94
C LYS A 135 -10.50 22.85 10.80
N SER A 136 -10.27 22.50 12.06
CA SER A 136 -9.26 23.18 12.89
C SER A 136 -7.86 23.19 12.27
N PHE A 137 -7.52 22.26 11.38
CA PHE A 137 -6.24 22.19 10.67
C PHE A 137 -6.24 22.92 9.31
N GLU A 138 -7.30 23.64 8.96
CA GLU A 138 -7.42 24.32 7.66
C GLU A 138 -6.25 25.29 7.40
N GLN A 139 -5.87 26.08 8.40
CA GLN A 139 -4.73 26.99 8.30
C GLN A 139 -3.40 26.25 8.02
N PHE A 140 -3.23 25.07 8.61
CA PHE A 140 -2.04 24.23 8.36
C PHE A 140 -2.01 23.76 6.91
N ARG A 141 -3.13 23.24 6.38
CA ARG A 141 -3.23 22.80 4.98
C ARG A 141 -2.99 23.93 3.99
N LEU A 142 -3.55 25.12 4.24
CA LEU A 142 -3.32 26.30 3.41
C LEU A 142 -1.84 26.66 3.38
N ASN A 143 -1.17 26.66 4.53
CA ASN A 143 0.26 26.94 4.62
C ASN A 143 1.11 25.88 3.89
N TYR A 144 0.77 24.60 4.06
CA TYR A 144 1.43 23.49 3.37
C TYR A 144 1.35 23.67 1.84
N ASN A 145 0.14 23.91 1.31
CA ASN A 145 -0.11 24.07 -0.12
C ASN A 145 0.53 25.34 -0.70
N MET A 146 0.42 26.48 0.00
CA MET A 146 0.96 27.75 -0.49
C MET A 146 2.49 27.75 -0.55
N ASN A 147 3.15 27.11 0.42
CA ASN A 147 4.61 27.06 0.47
C ASN A 147 5.20 25.88 -0.29
N LYS A 148 4.38 25.05 -0.95
CA LYS A 148 4.80 23.85 -1.68
C LYS A 148 5.71 22.96 -0.82
N MET A 149 5.34 22.79 0.44
CA MET A 149 6.09 21.92 1.34
C MET A 149 5.99 20.50 0.79
N LEU A 150 7.13 19.82 0.69
CA LEU A 150 7.19 18.40 0.41
C LEU A 150 7.72 17.73 1.66
N MET A 151 6.87 16.93 2.29
CA MET A 151 7.20 16.23 3.52
C MET A 151 7.00 14.73 3.33
N THR A 152 7.80 13.94 4.02
CA THR A 152 7.49 12.54 4.29
C THR A 152 6.37 12.44 5.34
N LEU A 153 5.70 11.29 5.40
CA LEU A 153 4.70 11.03 6.46
C LEU A 153 5.28 11.20 7.88
N SER A 154 6.55 10.84 8.08
CA SER A 154 7.22 10.99 9.37
C SER A 154 7.39 12.47 9.76
N GLU A 155 7.79 13.32 8.82
CA GLU A 155 7.93 14.76 9.04
C GLU A 155 6.56 15.40 9.28
N LEU A 156 5.55 15.00 8.48
CA LEU A 156 4.19 15.48 8.61
C LEU A 156 3.62 15.23 10.02
N VAL A 157 3.84 14.04 10.60
CA VAL A 157 3.39 13.72 11.97
C VAL A 157 3.99 14.68 13.00
N ALA A 158 5.28 15.02 12.88
CA ALA A 158 5.95 15.92 13.80
C ALA A 158 5.38 17.35 13.70
N GLU A 159 5.18 17.84 12.48
CA GLU A 159 4.62 19.17 12.22
C GLU A 159 3.16 19.30 12.68
N LEU A 160 2.33 18.29 12.38
CA LEU A 160 0.94 18.24 12.83
C LEU A 160 0.83 18.22 14.36
N LYS A 161 1.71 17.48 15.04
CA LYS A 161 1.76 17.46 16.51
C LYS A 161 2.14 18.82 17.09
N SER A 162 3.07 19.53 16.46
CA SER A 162 3.45 20.89 16.86
C SER A 162 2.28 21.87 16.66
N ALA A 163 1.58 21.77 15.53
CA ALA A 163 0.39 22.58 15.23
C ALA A 163 -0.76 22.32 16.22
N GLU A 164 -1.03 21.06 16.56
CA GLU A 164 -2.03 20.68 17.57
C GLU A 164 -1.74 21.34 18.94
N GLY A 165 -0.47 21.36 19.37
CA GLY A 165 -0.05 22.02 20.61
C GLY A 165 -0.36 23.52 20.62
N LEU A 166 -0.08 24.21 19.51
CA LEU A 166 -0.38 25.64 19.35
C LEU A 166 -1.89 25.91 19.40
N PHE A 167 -2.70 25.06 18.77
CA PHE A 167 -4.16 25.19 18.81
C PHE A 167 -4.71 25.02 20.22
N ARG A 168 -4.23 24.03 20.97
CA ARG A 168 -4.64 23.84 22.38
C ARG A 168 -4.30 25.05 23.23
N GLN A 169 -3.10 25.62 23.09
CA GLN A 169 -2.70 26.83 23.82
C GLN A 169 -3.57 28.03 23.46
N LYS A 170 -3.83 28.25 22.16
CA LYS A 170 -4.68 29.36 21.68
C LYS A 170 -6.11 29.25 22.21
N THR A 171 -6.68 28.05 22.23
CA THR A 171 -8.03 27.81 22.76
C THR A 171 -8.10 28.06 24.27
N GLN A 172 -7.10 27.63 25.03
CA GLN A 172 -7.01 27.89 26.48
C GLN A 172 -6.87 29.40 26.78
N ALA A 173 -6.03 30.12 26.03
CA ALA A 173 -5.85 31.56 26.19
C ALA A 173 -7.16 32.35 25.92
N MET A 174 -7.91 31.99 24.86
CA MET A 174 -9.21 32.63 24.58
C MET A 174 -10.26 32.32 25.65
N ALA A 175 -10.25 31.12 26.23
CA ALA A 175 -11.17 30.77 27.33
C ALA A 175 -10.87 31.58 28.61
N ALA A 176 -9.59 31.77 28.95
CA ALA A 176 -9.17 32.56 30.11
C ALA A 176 -9.61 34.03 29.98
N GLN A 177 -9.39 34.66 28.83
CA GLN A 177 -9.79 36.06 28.57
C GLN A 177 -11.31 36.26 28.66
N ARG A 178 -12.10 35.25 28.27
CA ARG A 178 -13.57 35.31 28.33
C ARG A 178 -14.12 35.16 29.75
N GLY A 179 -13.40 34.41 30.61
CA GLY A 179 -13.69 34.28 32.03
C GLY A 179 -13.44 35.59 32.80
N GLU A 180 -12.29 36.23 32.54
CA GLU A 180 -11.92 37.50 33.17
C GLU A 180 -12.87 38.66 32.80
N ALA A 181 -13.30 38.73 31.53
CA ALA A 181 -14.27 39.73 31.08
C ALA A 181 -15.67 39.56 31.70
N SER A 182 -16.03 38.33 32.11
CA SER A 182 -17.32 38.04 32.75
C SER A 182 -17.33 38.39 34.25
N THR A 183 -16.17 38.39 34.91
CA THR A 183 -16.04 38.77 36.32
C THR A 183 -16.05 40.27 36.58
N PHE A 184 -15.89 41.12 35.55
CA PHE A 184 -15.86 42.58 35.70
C PHE A 184 -17.24 43.26 35.64
N LYS A 185 -18.34 42.51 35.44
CA LYS A 185 -19.72 43.04 35.45
C LYS A 185 -20.51 42.63 36.69
N ALA A 186 -20.21 43.27 37.83
CA ALA A 186 -21.16 43.60 38.92
C ALA A 186 -20.42 44.53 39.91
N PRO A 187 -20.95 45.73 40.22
CA PRO A 187 -22.02 45.82 41.21
C PRO A 187 -23.15 46.83 40.86
N MET A 188 -24.30 46.64 41.51
CA MET A 188 -25.34 47.66 41.72
C MET A 188 -25.23 48.16 43.16
#